data_AF-A0A084D684-F1
#
_entry.id   AF-A0A084D684-F1
#
_cell.length_a   1.000
_cell.length_b   1.000
_cell.length_c   1.000
_cell.angle_alpha   90.00
_cell.angle_beta   90.00
_cell.angle_gamma   90.00
#
_symmetry.space_group_name_H-M   'P 1'
#
loop_
_entity.id
_entity.type
_entity.pdbx_description
1 polymer ?
#
loop_
_entity_poly.entity_id
_entity_poly.type
_entity_poly.pdbx_seq_one_letter_code
_entity_poly.pdbx_strand_id
1 'polypeptide(L)'
;MPLDRLITEQPNVFSANLDQLGIEEGVALMNREDAFIAPCVARALPSIAAGVRAVAQALRTGGRLVYIGAGNSGRIGYLDALECQPTFGMSPREVVGIVAGGFVGVSEGVEDSAEKGQADLQDIALRCEDVVVGLSASGRTPYVIGALRYARHIGCRTVSVACNGGSEVGAVADVAIEVDCGPEILAGSTRLKAGTVQKMVCNMLSTLSMVALGKTYGNLMVDLQVHNHKLQLRAQSIVAQAAGVAPDVAARTLAEAGNRPRIAILMLLAGLSCGEAEALSVEHGGSIHRALQSRKPS
;
A
#
# COMPACT_ATOMS: atom_id res chain seq x y z
N MET A 1 -14.29 -22.69 -4.99
CA MET A 1 -15.45 -22.33 -5.86
C MET A 1 -15.16 -22.75 -7.31
N PRO A 2 -16.14 -23.30 -8.05
CA PRO A 2 -16.00 -23.59 -9.49
C PRO A 2 -15.63 -22.34 -10.31
N LEU A 3 -14.82 -22.50 -11.37
CA LEU A 3 -14.31 -21.39 -12.21
C LEU A 3 -15.43 -20.56 -12.85
N ASP A 4 -16.47 -21.22 -13.36
CA ASP A 4 -17.63 -20.62 -14.03
C ASP A 4 -18.49 -19.71 -13.12
N ARG A 5 -18.32 -19.84 -11.80
CA ARG A 5 -19.02 -19.00 -10.81
C ARG A 5 -18.23 -17.77 -10.37
N LEU A 6 -16.96 -17.67 -10.75
CA LEU A 6 -16.13 -16.51 -10.43
C LEU A 6 -16.44 -15.37 -11.41
N ILE A 7 -16.77 -14.19 -10.89
CA ILE A 7 -17.04 -13.01 -11.72
C ILE A 7 -15.82 -12.65 -12.58
N THR A 8 -14.62 -12.93 -12.06
CA THR A 8 -13.34 -12.70 -12.76
C THR A 8 -13.13 -13.57 -14.00
N GLU A 9 -13.86 -14.69 -14.13
CA GLU A 9 -13.76 -15.62 -15.25
C GLU A 9 -14.95 -15.50 -16.23
N GLN A 10 -15.98 -14.73 -15.87
CA GLN A 10 -17.16 -14.58 -16.72
C GLN A 10 -16.85 -13.73 -17.96
N PRO A 11 -17.54 -13.98 -19.09
CA PRO A 11 -17.48 -13.08 -20.23
C PRO A 11 -18.21 -11.78 -19.94
N ASN A 12 -17.66 -10.65 -20.41
CA ASN A 12 -18.34 -9.37 -20.36
C ASN A 12 -19.23 -9.19 -21.60
N VAL A 13 -20.53 -9.04 -21.38
CA VAL A 13 -21.53 -8.87 -22.45
C VAL A 13 -21.30 -7.62 -23.29
N PHE A 14 -20.68 -6.58 -22.72
CA PHE A 14 -20.41 -5.33 -23.41
C PHE A 14 -19.19 -5.39 -24.34
N SER A 15 -18.37 -6.43 -24.23
CA SER A 15 -17.19 -6.67 -25.05
C SER A 15 -17.27 -8.00 -25.82
N ALA A 16 -18.48 -8.51 -26.05
CA ALA A 16 -18.70 -9.78 -26.75
C ALA A 16 -18.06 -9.84 -28.15
N ASN A 17 -17.95 -8.68 -28.83
CA ASN A 17 -17.32 -8.55 -30.15
C ASN A 17 -16.03 -7.70 -30.08
N LEU A 18 -15.27 -7.78 -28.98
CA LEU A 18 -14.07 -6.95 -28.75
C LEU A 18 -13.06 -7.01 -29.91
N ASP A 19 -12.93 -8.18 -30.54
CA ASP A 19 -12.04 -8.45 -31.67
C ASP A 19 -12.45 -7.79 -32.99
N GLN A 20 -13.70 -7.30 -33.08
CA GLN A 20 -14.26 -6.67 -34.28
C GLN A 20 -14.28 -5.13 -34.19
N LEU A 21 -13.97 -4.56 -33.01
CA LEU A 21 -14.01 -3.12 -32.80
C LEU A 21 -12.83 -2.41 -33.48
N GLY A 22 -13.06 -1.18 -33.93
CA GLY A 22 -11.98 -0.27 -34.27
C GLY A 22 -11.13 0.07 -33.05
N ILE A 23 -9.89 0.55 -33.26
CA ILE A 23 -8.96 0.87 -32.16
C ILE A 23 -9.57 1.90 -31.21
N GLU A 24 -10.18 2.97 -31.75
CA GLU A 24 -10.80 4.04 -30.98
C GLU A 24 -11.97 3.53 -30.14
N GLU A 25 -12.80 2.65 -30.70
CA GLU A 25 -13.93 2.03 -30.00
C GLU A 25 -13.47 1.10 -28.89
N GLY A 26 -12.43 0.29 -29.15
CA GLY A 26 -11.82 -0.59 -28.15
C GLY A 26 -11.22 0.19 -26.97
N VAL A 27 -10.52 1.30 -27.25
CA VAL A 27 -9.99 2.19 -26.21
C VAL A 27 -11.12 2.83 -25.39
N ALA A 28 -12.16 3.34 -26.05
CA ALA A 28 -13.31 3.93 -25.37
C ALA A 28 -14.05 2.90 -24.50
N LEU A 29 -14.19 1.66 -24.98
CA LEU A 29 -14.81 0.57 -24.23
C LEU A 29 -13.99 0.21 -22.99
N MET A 30 -12.67 0.07 -23.12
CA MET A 30 -11.79 -0.21 -21.98
C MET A 30 -11.85 0.91 -20.93
N ASN A 31 -11.82 2.18 -21.35
CA ASN A 31 -11.95 3.30 -20.42
C ASN A 31 -13.32 3.33 -19.71
N ARG A 32 -14.39 2.98 -20.42
CA ARG A 32 -15.73 2.86 -19.82
C ARG A 32 -15.76 1.79 -18.74
N GLU A 33 -15.12 0.64 -18.98
CA GLU A 33 -14.98 -0.43 -17.99
C GLU A 33 -14.17 0.03 -16.77
N ASP A 34 -13.07 0.76 -16.99
CA ASP A 34 -12.24 1.30 -15.91
C ASP A 34 -12.99 2.31 -15.02
N ALA A 35 -13.94 3.07 -15.57
CA ALA A 35 -14.73 4.05 -14.82
C ALA A 35 -15.55 3.41 -13.67
N PHE A 36 -15.85 2.11 -13.74
CA PHE A 36 -16.57 1.40 -12.68
C PHE A 36 -15.69 1.07 -11.46
N ILE A 37 -14.36 1.14 -11.58
CA ILE A 37 -13.45 0.69 -10.53
C ILE A 37 -13.62 1.50 -9.25
N ALA A 38 -13.57 2.84 -9.34
CA ALA A 38 -13.63 3.71 -8.16
C ALA A 38 -14.93 3.55 -7.35
N PRO A 39 -16.13 3.54 -7.98
CA PRO A 39 -17.38 3.20 -7.27
C PRO A 39 -17.36 1.83 -6.59
N CYS A 40 -16.69 0.83 -7.17
CA CYS A 40 -16.59 -0.49 -6.57
C CYS A 40 -15.66 -0.51 -5.36
N VAL A 41 -14.50 0.14 -5.44
CA VAL A 41 -13.59 0.35 -4.30
C VAL A 41 -14.30 1.12 -3.18
N ALA A 42 -15.16 2.08 -3.52
CA ALA A 42 -15.92 2.85 -2.54
C ALA A 42 -16.81 1.98 -1.63
N ARG A 43 -17.32 0.85 -2.15
CA ARG A 43 -18.12 -0.10 -1.35
C ARG A 43 -17.28 -0.87 -0.31
N ALA A 44 -15.98 -1.00 -0.53
CA ALA A 44 -15.05 -1.69 0.36
C ALA A 44 -14.30 -0.77 1.33
N LEU A 45 -14.61 0.54 1.37
CA LEU A 45 -13.91 1.47 2.26
C LEU A 45 -13.89 1.04 3.74
N PRO A 46 -14.96 0.46 4.33
CA PRO A 46 -14.91 -0.01 5.71
C PRO A 46 -13.85 -1.10 5.95
N SER A 47 -13.71 -2.08 5.05
CA SER A 47 -12.72 -3.15 5.17
C SER A 47 -11.31 -2.65 4.84
N ILE A 48 -11.16 -1.75 3.86
CA ILE A 48 -9.89 -1.06 3.58
C ILE A 48 -9.42 -0.29 4.82
N ALA A 49 -10.32 0.45 5.48
CA ALA A 49 -9.99 1.17 6.71
C ALA A 49 -9.59 0.23 7.86
N ALA A 50 -10.16 -0.98 7.93
CA ALA A 50 -9.72 -2.01 8.87
C ALA A 50 -8.32 -2.54 8.54
N GLY A 51 -8.03 -2.74 7.25
CA GLY A 51 -6.69 -3.08 6.75
C GLY A 51 -5.67 -2.00 7.11
N VAL A 52 -5.96 -0.72 6.82
CA VAL A 52 -5.10 0.42 7.20
C VAL A 52 -4.80 0.42 8.69
N ARG A 53 -5.81 0.18 9.55
CA ARG A 53 -5.59 0.12 11.01
C ARG A 53 -4.67 -1.03 11.41
N ALA A 54 -4.83 -2.21 10.81
CA ALA A 54 -3.95 -3.35 11.06
C ALA A 54 -2.50 -3.04 10.66
N VAL A 55 -2.30 -2.45 9.47
CA VAL A 55 -0.99 -2.08 8.96
C VAL A 55 -0.33 -1.00 9.80
N ALA A 56 -1.05 0.08 10.10
CA ALA A 56 -0.55 1.15 10.95
C ALA A 56 -0.18 0.66 12.36
N GLN A 57 -0.92 -0.30 12.90
CA GLN A 57 -0.62 -0.88 14.21
C GLN A 57 0.66 -1.73 14.17
N ALA A 58 0.79 -2.63 13.18
CA ALA A 58 1.97 -3.49 13.03
C ALA A 58 3.26 -2.66 12.90
N LEU A 59 3.25 -1.66 12.01
CA LEU A 59 4.40 -0.76 11.80
C LEU A 59 4.73 0.04 13.07
N ARG A 60 3.72 0.50 13.83
CA ARG A 60 3.92 1.25 15.07
C ARG A 60 4.59 0.41 16.17
N THR A 61 4.34 -0.90 16.19
CA THR A 61 4.94 -1.83 17.14
C THR A 61 6.25 -2.45 16.63
N GLY A 62 6.82 -1.95 15.53
CA GLY A 62 8.09 -2.43 14.97
C GLY A 62 7.97 -3.69 14.10
N GLY A 63 6.75 -4.10 13.77
CA GLY A 63 6.47 -5.11 12.76
C GLY A 63 6.58 -4.56 11.34
N ARG A 64 6.39 -5.44 10.35
CA ARG A 64 6.49 -5.14 8.92
C ARG A 64 5.13 -5.22 8.23
N LEU A 65 4.99 -4.49 7.14
CA LEU A 65 3.96 -4.72 6.13
C LEU A 65 4.50 -5.71 5.08
N VAL A 66 3.90 -6.90 4.98
CA VAL A 66 4.30 -7.91 4.01
C VAL A 66 3.19 -8.15 2.99
N TYR A 67 3.39 -7.73 1.75
CA TYR A 67 2.55 -8.12 0.63
C TYR A 67 3.00 -9.47 0.07
N ILE A 68 2.04 -10.34 -0.25
CA ILE A 68 2.32 -11.63 -0.88
C ILE A 68 1.26 -11.97 -1.94
N GLY A 69 1.69 -12.43 -3.11
CA GLY A 69 0.79 -12.79 -4.20
C GLY A 69 1.50 -13.49 -5.35
N ALA A 70 0.71 -14.05 -6.27
CA ALA A 70 1.22 -14.62 -7.52
C ALA A 70 0.99 -13.68 -8.71
N GLY A 71 1.76 -13.86 -9.78
CA GLY A 71 1.54 -13.17 -11.05
C GLY A 71 1.45 -11.64 -10.92
N ASN A 72 0.41 -11.05 -11.53
CA ASN A 72 0.18 -9.60 -11.48
C ASN A 72 -0.09 -9.10 -10.06
N SER A 73 -0.84 -9.85 -9.25
CA SER A 73 -1.17 -9.49 -7.87
C SER A 73 0.09 -9.36 -7.00
N GLY A 74 1.00 -10.33 -7.08
CA GLY A 74 2.29 -10.25 -6.39
C GLY A 74 3.12 -9.04 -6.83
N ARG A 75 3.17 -8.77 -8.15
CA ARG A 75 3.91 -7.62 -8.71
C ARG A 75 3.36 -6.27 -8.25
N ILE A 76 2.04 -6.14 -8.10
CA ILE A 76 1.40 -4.92 -7.56
C ILE A 76 1.82 -4.70 -6.11
N GLY A 77 1.76 -5.74 -5.27
CA GLY A 77 2.22 -5.65 -3.88
C GLY A 77 3.71 -5.30 -3.79
N TYR A 78 4.53 -5.90 -4.64
CA TYR A 78 5.95 -5.55 -4.75
C TYR A 78 6.19 -4.10 -5.19
N LEU A 79 5.43 -3.61 -6.17
CA LEU A 79 5.53 -2.22 -6.63
C LEU A 79 5.20 -1.23 -5.51
N ASP A 80 4.10 -1.43 -4.79
CA ASP A 80 3.71 -0.56 -3.67
C ASP A 80 4.76 -0.56 -2.55
N ALA A 81 5.35 -1.72 -2.25
CA ALA A 81 6.45 -1.84 -1.30
C ALA A 81 7.71 -1.05 -1.72
N LEU A 82 8.07 -1.11 -3.00
CA LEU A 82 9.19 -0.32 -3.53
C LEU A 82 8.93 1.18 -3.44
N GLU A 83 7.71 1.63 -3.73
CA GLU A 83 7.34 3.04 -3.70
C GLU A 83 7.32 3.62 -2.28
N CYS A 84 7.15 2.80 -1.24
CA CYS A 84 7.22 3.24 0.15
C CYS A 84 8.60 3.79 0.54
N GLN A 85 9.67 3.33 -0.10
CA GLN A 85 11.05 3.76 0.24
C GLN A 85 11.31 5.22 -0.13
N PRO A 86 11.20 5.66 -1.40
CA PRO A 86 11.40 7.07 -1.77
C PRO A 86 10.28 7.99 -1.26
N THR A 87 9.09 7.45 -0.97
CA THR A 87 7.91 8.23 -0.58
C THR A 87 7.85 8.48 0.93
N PHE A 88 8.14 7.50 1.77
CA PHE A 88 7.98 7.63 3.23
C PHE A 88 9.27 7.37 4.00
N GLY A 89 10.39 7.22 3.28
CA GLY A 89 11.70 6.94 3.84
C GLY A 89 11.77 5.58 4.53
N MET A 90 10.92 4.64 4.13
CA MET A 90 10.86 3.30 4.72
C MET A 90 12.01 2.44 4.20
N SER A 91 12.55 1.60 5.08
CA SER A 91 13.52 0.58 4.75
C SER A 91 12.86 -0.53 3.90
N PRO A 92 13.61 -1.17 2.97
CA PRO A 92 13.16 -2.38 2.27
C PRO A 92 12.76 -3.53 3.20
N ARG A 93 13.13 -3.47 4.48
CA ARG A 93 12.76 -4.46 5.49
C ARG A 93 11.45 -4.15 6.19
N GLU A 94 10.96 -2.91 6.14
CA GLU A 94 9.72 -2.51 6.84
C GLU A 94 8.48 -2.72 5.97
N VAL A 95 8.63 -2.57 4.65
CA VAL A 95 7.58 -2.89 3.67
C VAL A 95 8.16 -3.85 2.64
N VAL A 96 7.66 -5.07 2.66
CA VAL A 96 8.19 -6.21 1.89
C VAL A 96 7.14 -6.66 0.88
N GLY A 97 7.57 -6.90 -0.36
CA GLY A 97 6.73 -7.54 -1.37
C GLY A 97 7.30 -8.90 -1.76
N ILE A 98 6.45 -9.92 -1.77
CA ILE A 98 6.82 -11.28 -2.18
C ILE A 98 5.97 -11.67 -3.38
N VAL A 99 6.64 -12.12 -4.45
CA VAL A 99 6.00 -12.63 -5.66
C VAL A 99 6.28 -14.13 -5.75
N ALA A 100 5.22 -14.91 -5.88
CA ALA A 100 5.30 -16.36 -6.03
C ALA A 100 6.26 -16.73 -7.17
N GLY A 101 7.37 -17.41 -6.85
CA GLY A 101 8.36 -17.85 -7.82
C GLY A 101 9.27 -16.74 -8.35
N GLY A 102 9.29 -15.57 -7.70
CA GLY A 102 10.14 -14.43 -8.04
C GLY A 102 9.45 -13.35 -8.88
N PHE A 103 10.09 -12.19 -8.97
CA PHE A 103 9.55 -11.02 -9.70
C PHE A 103 9.66 -11.19 -11.23
N VAL A 104 10.76 -11.78 -11.71
CA VAL A 104 11.12 -11.93 -13.13
C VAL A 104 10.63 -13.28 -13.65
N GLY A 105 10.00 -13.26 -14.83
CA GLY A 105 9.53 -14.48 -15.51
C GLY A 105 8.15 -14.95 -15.06
N VAL A 106 7.63 -15.98 -15.73
CA VAL A 106 6.43 -16.71 -15.31
C VAL A 106 6.90 -18.03 -14.73
N SER A 107 6.66 -18.23 -13.44
CA SER A 107 7.01 -19.48 -12.77
C SER A 107 5.79 -20.40 -12.77
N GLU A 108 5.75 -21.33 -13.72
CA GLU A 108 4.65 -22.28 -13.87
C GLU A 108 4.44 -23.09 -12.58
N GLY A 109 3.18 -23.24 -12.16
CA GLY A 109 2.76 -24.10 -11.04
C GLY A 109 3.16 -23.62 -9.64
N VAL A 110 3.80 -22.45 -9.47
CA VAL A 110 4.12 -21.93 -8.13
C VAL A 110 2.87 -21.43 -7.40
N GLU A 111 1.93 -20.84 -8.12
CA GLU A 111 0.70 -20.30 -7.55
C GLU A 111 -0.24 -21.37 -6.97
N ASP A 112 -0.06 -22.62 -7.40
CA ASP A 112 -0.84 -23.79 -6.96
C ASP A 112 -0.29 -24.46 -5.69
N SER A 113 0.85 -24.02 -5.14
CA SER A 113 1.44 -24.61 -3.92
C SER A 113 1.24 -23.72 -2.70
N ALA A 114 0.41 -24.19 -1.77
CA ALA A 114 0.23 -23.56 -0.46
C ALA A 114 1.51 -23.60 0.39
N GLU A 115 2.29 -24.68 0.27
CA GLU A 115 3.54 -24.90 1.01
C GLU A 115 4.60 -23.87 0.62
N LYS A 116 4.67 -23.49 -0.66
CA LYS A 116 5.59 -22.44 -1.12
C LYS A 116 5.23 -21.07 -0.54
N GLY A 117 3.94 -20.76 -0.39
CA GLY A 117 3.51 -19.51 0.25
C GLY A 117 3.92 -19.43 1.72
N GLN A 118 3.87 -20.55 2.43
CA GLN A 118 4.43 -20.66 3.78
C GLN A 118 5.95 -20.54 3.78
N ALA A 119 6.65 -21.24 2.89
CA ALA A 119 8.11 -21.25 2.82
C ALA A 119 8.67 -19.83 2.58
N ASP A 120 8.09 -19.07 1.66
CA ASP A 120 8.54 -17.70 1.39
C ASP A 120 8.38 -16.77 2.60
N LEU A 121 7.36 -16.98 3.44
CA LEU A 121 7.20 -16.25 4.71
C LEU A 121 8.22 -16.71 5.78
N GLN A 122 8.61 -17.99 5.78
CA GLN A 122 9.67 -18.51 6.63
C GLN A 122 11.04 -17.93 6.25
N ASP A 123 11.32 -17.79 4.95
CA ASP A 123 12.58 -17.27 4.42
C ASP A 123 12.83 -15.81 4.82
N ILE A 124 11.78 -15.01 4.96
CA ILE A 124 11.88 -13.64 5.49
C ILE A 124 11.82 -13.56 7.02
N ALA A 125 11.84 -14.72 7.71
CA ALA A 125 11.67 -14.85 9.15
C ALA A 125 10.46 -14.06 9.66
N LEU A 126 9.26 -14.36 9.14
CA LEU A 126 8.01 -13.72 9.55
C LEU A 126 7.82 -13.81 11.08
N ARG A 127 7.41 -12.70 11.71
CA ARG A 127 7.19 -12.59 13.16
C ARG A 127 5.76 -12.18 13.45
N CYS A 128 5.26 -12.49 14.65
CA CYS A 128 3.86 -12.22 15.02
C CYS A 128 3.49 -10.73 15.04
N GLU A 129 4.47 -9.82 15.15
CA GLU A 129 4.23 -8.37 15.06
C GLU A 129 3.99 -7.89 13.62
N ASP A 130 4.35 -8.70 12.62
CA ASP A 130 4.13 -8.39 11.21
C ASP A 130 2.65 -8.49 10.83
N VAL A 131 2.28 -7.78 9.76
CA VAL A 131 0.99 -7.94 9.07
C VAL A 131 1.23 -8.51 7.68
N VAL A 132 0.43 -9.50 7.29
CA VAL A 132 0.50 -10.10 5.96
C VAL A 132 -0.75 -9.72 5.16
N VAL A 133 -0.53 -9.16 3.97
CA VAL A 133 -1.57 -8.79 3.00
C VAL A 133 -1.46 -9.72 1.79
N GLY A 134 -2.40 -10.66 1.69
CA GLY A 134 -2.49 -11.62 0.59
C GLY A 134 -3.30 -11.09 -0.58
N LEU A 135 -2.71 -11.05 -1.77
CA LEU A 135 -3.32 -10.51 -2.99
C LEU A 135 -3.67 -11.63 -3.97
N SER A 136 -4.96 -11.82 -4.27
CA SER A 136 -5.44 -12.81 -5.25
C SER A 136 -6.71 -12.32 -5.94
N ALA A 137 -6.64 -11.98 -7.23
CA ALA A 137 -7.81 -11.50 -7.97
C ALA A 137 -8.96 -12.52 -7.97
N SER A 138 -8.64 -13.79 -8.26
CA SER A 138 -9.60 -14.91 -8.23
C SER A 138 -10.12 -15.22 -6.82
N GLY A 139 -9.39 -14.80 -5.79
CA GLY A 139 -9.75 -15.03 -4.40
C GLY A 139 -9.53 -16.48 -3.92
N ARG A 140 -8.82 -17.30 -4.69
CA ARG A 140 -8.65 -18.74 -4.40
C ARG A 140 -7.24 -19.29 -4.64
N THR A 141 -6.25 -18.43 -4.90
CA THR A 141 -4.88 -18.86 -5.21
C THR A 141 -4.26 -19.65 -4.04
N PRO A 142 -3.94 -20.95 -4.20
CA PRO A 142 -3.44 -21.80 -3.11
C PRO A 142 -2.19 -21.25 -2.41
N TYR A 143 -1.23 -20.70 -3.15
CA TYR A 143 -0.05 -20.03 -2.60
C TYR A 143 -0.40 -18.94 -1.58
N VAL A 144 -1.38 -18.08 -1.91
CA VAL A 144 -1.83 -17.00 -1.02
C VAL A 144 -2.59 -17.56 0.20
N ILE A 145 -3.41 -18.59 0.00
CA ILE A 145 -4.13 -19.26 1.09
C ILE A 145 -3.14 -19.87 2.09
N GLY A 146 -2.13 -20.58 1.62
CA GLY A 146 -1.09 -21.19 2.45
C GLY A 146 -0.31 -20.15 3.26
N ALA A 147 0.10 -19.06 2.60
CA ALA A 147 0.76 -17.93 3.24
C ALA A 147 -0.08 -17.31 4.39
N LEU A 148 -1.36 -17.01 4.12
CA LEU A 148 -2.25 -16.40 5.11
C LEU A 148 -2.53 -17.34 6.30
N ARG A 149 -2.74 -18.64 6.03
CA ARG A 149 -2.92 -19.64 7.10
C ARG A 149 -1.68 -19.73 7.99
N TYR A 150 -0.49 -19.76 7.40
CA TYR A 150 0.76 -19.76 8.16
C TYR A 150 0.95 -18.49 8.98
N ALA A 151 0.74 -17.31 8.38
CA ALA A 151 0.82 -16.02 9.06
C ALA A 151 -0.13 -15.96 10.27
N ARG A 152 -1.38 -16.43 10.10
CA ARG A 152 -2.34 -16.51 11.19
C ARG A 152 -1.91 -17.49 12.28
N HIS A 153 -1.35 -18.65 11.90
CA HIS A 153 -0.87 -19.67 12.84
C HIS A 153 0.24 -19.14 13.76
N ILE A 154 1.15 -18.34 13.23
CA ILE A 154 2.22 -17.72 14.04
C ILE A 154 1.75 -16.47 14.82
N GLY A 155 0.50 -16.04 14.63
CA GLY A 155 -0.10 -14.94 15.36
C GLY A 155 -0.08 -13.57 14.66
N CYS A 156 0.33 -13.50 13.39
CA CYS A 156 0.24 -12.26 12.62
C CYS A 156 -1.20 -11.85 12.39
N ARG A 157 -1.42 -10.54 12.26
CA ARG A 157 -2.66 -10.03 11.67
C ARG A 157 -2.65 -10.29 10.17
N THR A 158 -3.77 -10.74 9.62
CA THR A 158 -3.90 -11.07 8.19
C THR A 158 -4.96 -10.24 7.49
N VAL A 159 -4.64 -9.79 6.28
CA VAL A 159 -5.55 -9.07 5.38
C VAL A 159 -5.53 -9.79 4.03
N SER A 160 -6.68 -9.93 3.38
CA SER A 160 -6.75 -10.41 2.01
C SER A 160 -7.41 -9.39 1.09
N VAL A 161 -6.99 -9.36 -0.17
CA VAL A 161 -7.57 -8.52 -1.24
C VAL A 161 -7.95 -9.41 -2.41
N ALA A 162 -9.25 -9.47 -2.71
CA ALA A 162 -9.81 -10.26 -3.80
C ALA A 162 -10.85 -9.49 -4.60
N CYS A 163 -11.11 -9.95 -5.84
CA CYS A 163 -12.11 -9.35 -6.73
C CYS A 163 -13.34 -10.24 -6.93
N ASN A 164 -13.48 -11.28 -6.12
CA ASN A 164 -14.68 -12.12 -6.02
C ASN A 164 -15.21 -12.05 -4.57
N GLY A 165 -16.52 -11.93 -4.41
CA GLY A 165 -17.17 -12.01 -3.10
C GLY A 165 -17.18 -13.44 -2.54
N GLY A 166 -17.08 -13.59 -1.23
CA GLY A 166 -17.07 -14.91 -0.56
C GLY A 166 -15.84 -15.76 -0.92
N SER A 167 -14.69 -15.10 -1.06
CA SER A 167 -13.45 -15.70 -1.51
C SER A 167 -12.82 -16.65 -0.48
N GLU A 168 -12.07 -17.64 -0.96
CA GLU A 168 -11.36 -18.59 -0.09
C GLU A 168 -10.20 -17.92 0.65
N VAL A 169 -9.52 -16.94 0.02
CA VAL A 169 -8.53 -16.08 0.69
C VAL A 169 -9.18 -15.16 1.72
N GLY A 170 -10.42 -14.70 1.48
CA GLY A 170 -11.23 -13.95 2.43
C GLY A 170 -11.51 -14.74 3.71
N ALA A 171 -11.92 -15.99 3.56
CA ALA A 171 -12.29 -16.87 4.66
C ALA A 171 -11.13 -17.22 5.61
N VAL A 172 -9.88 -17.13 5.15
CA VAL A 172 -8.69 -17.43 5.99
C VAL A 172 -8.02 -16.19 6.58
N ALA A 173 -8.44 -14.98 6.20
CA ALA A 173 -7.89 -13.72 6.68
C ALA A 173 -8.73 -13.11 7.82
N ASP A 174 -8.10 -12.28 8.66
CA ASP A 174 -8.83 -11.54 9.70
C ASP A 174 -9.59 -10.33 9.16
N VAL A 175 -9.14 -9.78 8.04
CA VAL A 175 -9.79 -8.69 7.32
C VAL A 175 -9.86 -9.08 5.84
N ALA A 176 -11.07 -9.30 5.34
CA ALA A 176 -11.31 -9.55 3.92
C ALA A 176 -11.68 -8.23 3.22
N ILE A 177 -10.90 -7.84 2.21
CA ILE A 177 -11.18 -6.73 1.30
C ILE A 177 -11.62 -7.34 -0.03
N GLU A 178 -12.93 -7.42 -0.25
CA GLU A 178 -13.51 -7.98 -1.47
C GLU A 178 -14.12 -6.86 -2.31
N VAL A 179 -13.59 -6.68 -3.52
CA VAL A 179 -13.99 -5.61 -4.44
C VAL A 179 -14.40 -6.20 -5.78
N ASP A 180 -15.69 -6.47 -5.92
CA ASP A 180 -16.29 -6.93 -7.17
C ASP A 180 -16.52 -5.74 -8.12
N CYS A 181 -15.83 -5.77 -9.28
CA CYS A 181 -15.92 -4.81 -10.38
C CYS A 181 -16.55 -5.41 -11.65
N GLY A 182 -17.20 -6.57 -11.54
CA GLY A 182 -17.74 -7.30 -12.69
C GLY A 182 -16.66 -7.97 -13.56
N PRO A 183 -17.08 -8.60 -14.67
CA PRO A 183 -16.17 -9.32 -15.55
C PRO A 183 -15.23 -8.40 -16.32
N GLU A 184 -14.06 -8.90 -16.67
CA GLU A 184 -13.04 -8.15 -17.42
C GLU A 184 -13.46 -7.94 -18.88
N ILE A 185 -12.98 -6.86 -19.51
CA ILE A 185 -13.23 -6.60 -20.95
C ILE A 185 -12.72 -7.76 -21.83
N LEU A 186 -11.60 -8.37 -21.43
CA LEU A 186 -11.11 -9.63 -21.96
C LEU A 186 -11.27 -10.69 -20.86
N ALA A 187 -12.17 -11.66 -21.07
CA ALA A 187 -12.53 -12.65 -20.06
C ALA A 187 -11.28 -13.33 -19.44
N GLY A 188 -11.24 -13.41 -18.10
CA GLY A 188 -10.11 -13.97 -17.35
C GLY A 188 -8.86 -13.08 -17.25
N SER A 189 -8.78 -11.95 -17.99
CA SER A 189 -7.61 -11.06 -17.97
C SER A 189 -7.60 -10.13 -16.76
N THR A 190 -7.48 -10.70 -15.56
CA THR A 190 -7.52 -10.00 -14.26
C THR A 190 -6.36 -9.04 -14.02
N ARG A 191 -5.37 -8.96 -14.93
CA ARG A 191 -4.36 -7.89 -14.91
C ARG A 191 -4.93 -6.49 -15.18
N LEU A 192 -6.21 -6.41 -15.60
CA LEU A 192 -6.91 -5.17 -15.97
C LEU A 192 -7.64 -4.57 -14.76
N LYS A 193 -8.98 -4.61 -14.70
CA LYS A 193 -9.74 -3.95 -13.61
C LYS A 193 -9.35 -4.50 -12.25
N ALA A 194 -9.25 -5.82 -12.09
CA ALA A 194 -8.86 -6.43 -10.82
C ALA A 194 -7.44 -6.02 -10.39
N GLY A 195 -6.50 -5.91 -11.33
CA GLY A 195 -5.17 -5.35 -11.08
C GLY A 195 -5.21 -3.89 -10.62
N THR A 196 -6.01 -3.06 -11.29
CA THR A 196 -6.18 -1.65 -10.90
C THR A 196 -6.83 -1.49 -9.53
N VAL A 197 -7.82 -2.33 -9.21
CA VAL A 197 -8.41 -2.43 -7.86
C VAL A 197 -7.34 -2.73 -6.82
N GLN A 198 -6.54 -3.78 -7.03
CA GLN A 198 -5.48 -4.16 -6.11
C GLN A 198 -4.47 -3.02 -5.93
N LYS A 199 -4.10 -2.32 -7.00
CA LYS A 199 -3.22 -1.14 -6.93
C LYS A 199 -3.83 -0.04 -6.06
N MET A 200 -5.10 0.30 -6.28
CA MET A 200 -5.79 1.32 -5.48
C MET A 200 -5.85 0.93 -4.00
N VAL A 201 -6.16 -0.33 -3.68
CA VAL A 201 -6.20 -0.83 -2.31
C VAL A 201 -4.81 -0.80 -1.67
N CYS A 202 -3.76 -1.30 -2.33
CA CYS A 202 -2.40 -1.24 -1.81
C CYS A 202 -1.97 0.21 -1.54
N ASN A 203 -2.21 1.13 -2.48
CA ASN A 203 -1.90 2.54 -2.29
C ASN A 203 -2.65 3.17 -1.10
N MET A 204 -3.91 2.77 -0.84
CA MET A 204 -4.64 3.20 0.35
C MET A 204 -4.05 2.60 1.63
N LEU A 205 -3.72 1.31 1.63
CA LEU A 205 -3.12 0.61 2.76
C LEU A 205 -1.79 1.24 3.17
N SER A 206 -0.86 1.40 2.23
CA SER A 206 0.45 1.98 2.49
C SER A 206 0.34 3.47 2.87
N THR A 207 -0.26 4.30 2.01
CA THR A 207 -0.30 5.76 2.20
C THR A 207 -0.97 6.14 3.51
N LEU A 208 -2.16 5.62 3.80
CA LEU A 208 -2.91 6.01 5.00
C LEU A 208 -2.28 5.45 6.27
N SER A 209 -1.59 4.31 6.20
CA SER A 209 -0.80 3.81 7.34
C SER A 209 0.37 4.73 7.65
N MET A 210 1.07 5.22 6.62
CA MET A 210 2.19 6.15 6.78
C MET A 210 1.72 7.52 7.32
N VAL A 211 0.54 7.99 6.86
CA VAL A 211 -0.12 9.17 7.45
C VAL A 211 -0.40 8.94 8.94
N ALA A 212 -0.93 7.77 9.32
CA ALA A 212 -1.19 7.42 10.72
C ALA A 212 0.07 7.28 11.59
N LEU A 213 1.24 7.12 10.97
CA LEU A 213 2.56 7.09 11.59
C LEU A 213 3.26 8.47 11.60
N GLY A 214 2.59 9.55 11.18
CA GLY A 214 3.20 10.88 11.19
C GLY A 214 4.26 11.09 10.11
N LYS A 215 4.21 10.33 9.01
CA LYS A 215 5.09 10.52 7.84
C LYS A 215 4.70 11.75 6.99
N THR A 216 3.54 12.36 7.28
CA THR A 216 3.01 13.54 6.59
C THR A 216 2.65 14.67 7.55
N TYR A 217 2.52 15.89 7.01
CA TYR A 217 1.93 17.05 7.68
C TYR A 217 1.03 17.78 6.69
N GLY A 218 -0.26 17.89 7.01
CA GLY A 218 -1.27 18.20 6.00
C GLY A 218 -1.21 17.16 4.88
N ASN A 219 -1.06 17.62 3.63
CA ASN A 219 -0.84 16.78 2.45
C ASN A 219 0.63 16.74 2.00
N LEU A 220 1.57 17.20 2.85
CA LEU A 220 2.99 17.24 2.54
C LEU A 220 3.72 16.04 3.15
N MET A 221 4.60 15.44 2.35
CA MET A 221 5.46 14.33 2.73
C MET A 221 6.67 14.86 3.48
N VAL A 222 6.70 14.75 4.81
CA VAL A 222 7.72 15.42 5.64
C VAL A 222 8.88 14.52 6.07
N ASP A 223 8.82 13.24 5.69
CA ASP A 223 9.81 12.21 6.02
C ASP A 223 10.50 11.63 4.78
N LEU A 224 10.65 12.44 3.73
CA LEU A 224 11.39 12.05 2.52
C LEU A 224 12.90 11.98 2.78
N GLN A 225 13.56 11.03 2.14
CA GLN A 225 15.01 10.87 2.19
C GLN A 225 15.69 11.77 1.15
N VAL A 226 16.48 12.75 1.61
CA VAL A 226 17.09 13.75 0.73
C VAL A 226 18.44 13.27 0.19
N HIS A 227 18.41 12.48 -0.88
CA HIS A 227 19.62 11.86 -1.46
C HIS A 227 20.14 12.52 -2.75
N ASN A 228 19.40 13.45 -3.34
CA ASN A 228 19.79 14.10 -4.59
C ASN A 228 19.28 15.54 -4.65
N HIS A 229 19.81 16.31 -5.61
CA HIS A 229 19.49 17.72 -5.77
C HIS A 229 17.99 17.99 -5.94
N LYS A 230 17.27 17.15 -6.70
CA LYS A 230 15.81 17.26 -6.87
C LYS A 230 15.08 17.11 -5.52
N LEU A 231 15.48 16.16 -4.70
CA LEU A 231 14.88 15.93 -3.38
C LEU A 231 15.24 17.05 -2.39
N GLN A 232 16.42 17.68 -2.53
CA GLN A 232 16.79 18.86 -1.75
C GLN A 232 15.85 20.04 -2.04
N LEU A 233 15.63 20.36 -3.32
CA LEU A 233 14.70 21.41 -3.73
C LEU A 233 13.27 21.10 -3.26
N ARG A 234 12.85 19.83 -3.35
CA ARG A 234 11.54 19.39 -2.87
C ARG A 234 11.41 19.58 -1.36
N ALA A 235 12.41 19.19 -0.59
CA ALA A 235 12.44 19.36 0.86
C ALA A 235 12.34 20.83 1.26
N GLN A 236 13.08 21.72 0.60
CA GLN A 236 12.99 23.18 0.83
C GLN A 236 11.59 23.71 0.55
N SER A 237 10.99 23.30 -0.58
CA SER A 237 9.62 23.68 -0.93
C SER A 237 8.60 23.19 0.10
N ILE A 238 8.78 21.96 0.62
CA ILE A 238 7.90 21.39 1.65
C ILE A 238 8.00 22.19 2.95
N VAL A 239 9.21 22.50 3.41
CA VAL A 239 9.43 23.29 4.64
C VAL A 239 8.82 24.69 4.48
N ALA A 240 9.06 25.36 3.35
CA ALA A 240 8.51 26.68 3.07
C ALA A 240 6.97 26.69 3.09
N GLN A 241 6.34 25.73 2.39
CA GLN A 241 4.87 25.60 2.34
C GLN A 241 4.28 25.24 3.70
N ALA A 242 4.88 24.29 4.42
CA ALA A 242 4.38 23.83 5.71
C ALA A 242 4.46 24.91 6.80
N ALA A 243 5.53 25.71 6.80
CA ALA A 243 5.76 26.75 7.81
C ALA A 243 5.27 28.15 7.39
N GLY A 244 4.90 28.34 6.12
CA GLY A 244 4.50 29.65 5.59
C GLY A 244 5.64 30.68 5.56
N VAL A 245 6.87 30.22 5.28
CA VAL A 245 8.08 31.07 5.31
C VAL A 245 8.70 31.23 3.91
N ALA A 246 9.58 32.22 3.77
CA ALA A 246 10.33 32.44 2.54
C ALA A 246 11.31 31.27 2.24
N PRO A 247 11.59 30.99 0.95
CA PRO A 247 12.46 29.86 0.56
C PRO A 247 13.87 29.90 1.16
N ASP A 248 14.44 31.08 1.38
CA ASP A 248 15.76 31.25 1.99
C ASP A 248 15.77 30.87 3.48
N VAL A 249 14.70 31.22 4.21
CA VAL A 249 14.49 30.80 5.60
C VAL A 249 14.34 29.28 5.66
N ALA A 250 13.48 28.71 4.81
CA ALA A 250 13.30 27.26 4.73
C ALA A 250 14.60 26.51 4.41
N ALA A 251 15.40 27.02 3.47
CA ALA A 251 16.68 26.42 3.10
C ALA A 251 17.71 26.44 4.24
N ARG A 252 17.83 27.57 4.96
CA ARG A 252 18.72 27.69 6.12
C ARG A 252 18.30 26.74 7.25
N THR A 253 17.03 26.75 7.63
CA THR A 253 16.53 25.90 8.72
C THR A 253 16.57 24.41 8.35
N LEU A 254 16.34 24.06 7.08
CA LEU A 254 16.52 22.68 6.62
C LEU A 254 17.97 22.22 6.75
N ALA A 255 18.95 23.08 6.46
CA ALA A 255 20.36 22.78 6.64
C ALA A 255 20.72 22.61 8.13
N GLU A 256 20.24 23.50 9.00
CA GLU A 256 20.39 23.38 10.46
C GLU A 256 19.75 22.10 11.03
N ALA A 257 18.65 21.66 10.43
CA ALA A 257 17.98 20.40 10.76
C ALA A 257 18.68 19.16 10.18
N GLY A 258 19.82 19.29 9.49
CA GLY A 258 20.53 18.18 8.87
C GLY A 258 19.79 17.54 7.69
N ASN A 259 19.10 18.36 6.89
CA ASN A 259 18.22 17.94 5.78
C ASN A 259 17.04 17.06 6.21
N ARG A 260 16.50 17.29 7.42
CA ARG A 260 15.33 16.59 7.96
C ARG A 260 14.11 17.52 7.95
N PRO A 261 13.20 17.43 6.96
CA PRO A 261 12.09 18.38 6.80
C PRO A 261 11.15 18.42 8.00
N ARG A 262 10.82 17.25 8.57
CA ARG A 262 10.01 17.15 9.79
C ARG A 262 10.57 18.03 10.92
N ILE A 263 11.88 17.93 11.18
CA ILE A 263 12.55 18.67 12.25
C ILE A 263 12.58 20.16 11.93
N ALA A 264 12.93 20.53 10.69
CA ALA A 264 12.94 21.93 10.25
C ALA A 264 11.56 22.60 10.40
N ILE A 265 10.48 21.88 10.07
CA ILE A 265 9.11 22.39 10.23
C ILE A 265 8.78 22.62 11.71
N LEU A 266 9.17 21.70 12.61
CA LEU A 266 8.96 21.87 14.04
C LEU A 266 9.78 23.04 14.61
N MET A 267 11.03 23.22 14.18
CA MET A 267 11.85 24.38 14.56
C MET A 267 11.14 25.69 14.20
N LEU A 268 10.64 25.80 12.97
CA LEU A 268 9.97 27.02 12.49
C LEU A 268 8.62 27.27 13.17
N LEU A 269 7.77 26.24 13.28
CA LEU A 269 6.41 26.40 13.79
C LEU A 269 6.32 26.50 15.31
N ALA A 270 7.27 25.90 16.04
CA ALA A 270 7.28 25.90 17.50
C ALA A 270 8.38 26.78 18.13
N GLY A 271 9.23 27.41 17.32
CA GLY A 271 10.34 28.24 17.78
C GLY A 271 11.38 27.46 18.58
N LEU A 272 11.68 26.23 18.14
CA LEU A 272 12.54 25.29 18.85
C LEU A 272 13.94 25.21 18.25
N SER A 273 14.92 24.88 19.09
CA SER A 273 16.20 24.38 18.60
C SER A 273 16.05 23.02 17.91
N CYS A 274 17.04 22.64 17.10
CA CYS A 274 17.04 21.35 16.40
C CYS A 274 16.90 20.16 17.38
N GLY A 275 17.60 20.20 18.52
CA GLY A 275 17.53 19.14 19.54
C GLY A 275 16.17 19.05 20.23
N GLU A 276 15.55 20.19 20.57
CA GLU A 276 14.21 20.21 21.16
C GLU A 276 13.14 19.74 20.16
N ALA A 277 13.24 20.14 18.90
CA ALA A 277 12.35 19.69 17.84
C ALA A 277 12.46 18.17 17.60
N GLU A 278 13.67 17.62 17.69
CA GLU A 278 13.92 16.18 17.59
C GLU A 278 13.31 15.42 18.77
N ALA A 279 13.54 15.88 20.00
CA ALA A 279 12.95 15.27 21.19
C ALA A 279 11.41 15.26 21.12
N LEU A 280 10.80 16.40 20.76
CA LEU A 280 9.36 16.53 20.63
C LEU A 280 8.80 15.67 19.49
N SER A 281 9.53 15.54 18.38
CA SER A 281 9.16 14.65 17.29
C SER A 281 9.12 13.19 17.77
N VAL A 282 10.13 12.73 18.52
CA VAL A 282 10.19 11.35 19.03
C VAL A 282 9.06 11.10 20.03
N GLU A 283 8.82 12.01 20.96
CA GLU A 283 7.77 11.92 21.99
C GLU A 283 6.38 11.69 21.37
N HIS A 284 6.10 12.33 20.24
CA HIS A 284 4.81 12.25 19.56
C HIS A 284 4.80 11.31 18.34
N GLY A 285 5.75 10.38 18.26
CA GLY A 285 5.81 9.35 17.22
C GLY A 285 5.92 9.93 15.81
N GLY A 286 6.67 11.01 15.64
CA GLY A 286 6.90 11.69 14.37
C GLY A 286 5.77 12.61 13.88
N SER A 287 4.63 12.66 14.56
CA SER A 287 3.49 13.48 14.14
C SER A 287 3.69 14.95 14.50
N ILE A 288 3.99 15.79 13.49
CA ILE A 288 4.09 17.25 13.65
C ILE A 288 2.81 17.84 14.24
N HIS A 289 1.64 17.38 13.79
CA HIS A 289 0.35 17.88 14.28
C HIS A 289 0.17 17.64 15.79
N ARG A 290 0.42 16.41 16.26
CA ARG A 290 0.32 16.08 17.69
C ARG A 290 1.36 16.83 18.52
N ALA A 291 2.58 16.94 18.02
CA ALA A 291 3.66 17.71 18.65
C ALA A 291 3.32 19.19 18.82
N LEU A 292 2.66 19.81 17.85
CA LEU A 292 2.23 21.21 17.99
C LEU A 292 1.02 21.37 18.92
N GLN A 293 0.11 20.38 18.95
CA GLN A 293 -1.05 20.41 19.84
C GLN A 293 -0.68 20.28 21.32
N SER A 294 0.30 19.44 21.67
CA SER A 294 0.74 19.28 23.07
C SER A 294 1.35 20.55 23.68
N ARG A 295 1.75 21.50 22.84
CA ARG A 295 2.32 22.80 23.25
C ARG A 295 1.30 23.92 23.37
N LYS A 296 0.06 23.74 22.91
CA LYS A 296 -0.96 24.78 23.06
C LYS A 296 -1.43 24.80 24.53
N PRO A 297 -1.46 25.96 25.20
CA PRO A 297 -2.09 26.05 26.51
C PRO A 297 -3.57 25.65 26.40
N SER A 298 -4.06 24.92 27.40
CA SER A 298 -5.43 24.42 27.50
C SER A 298 -6.46 25.55 27.49
#